data_AF-A0A843U7B7-F1
#
_entry.id   AF-A0A843U7B7-F1
#
_cell.length_a   1.000
_cell.length_b   1.000
_cell.length_c   1.000
_cell.angle_alpha   90.00
_cell.angle_beta   90.00
_cell.angle_gamma   90.00
#
_symmetry.space_group_name_H-M   'P 1'
#
loop_
_entity.id
_entity.type
_entity.pdbx_description
1 polymer ?
#
loop_
_entity_poly.entity_id
_entity_poly.type
_entity_poly.pdbx_seq_one_letter_code
_entity_poly.pdbx_strand_id
1 'polypeptide(L)'
;MFAHGAFMGPSFVKSLNNIHSCGCDIMSDRHPRTSKKWVANAVKGKLVDKPTYRASEMMRDICRDYGISIPYHQAWWGKEVVVSSLYGDFITSYHMLHWYSERALQSNSKSVLSLEVDPETQRFKCFFICFQASAYEFKVGC
;
A
#
# COMPACT_ATOMS: atom_id res chain seq x y z
N MET A 1 52.46 13.51 31.57
CA MET A 1 51.53 12.53 30.98
C MET A 1 50.14 13.17 31.01
N PHE A 2 49.82 14.00 30.02
CA PHE A 2 48.54 14.74 30.00
C PHE A 2 47.55 13.99 29.11
N ALA A 3 46.44 13.56 29.71
CA ALA A 3 45.33 12.92 29.02
C ALA A 3 44.55 13.99 28.23
N HIS A 4 44.49 13.84 26.91
CA HIS A 4 43.55 14.58 26.07
C HIS A 4 42.14 13.97 26.25
N GLY A 5 41.33 14.57 27.11
CA GLY A 5 39.89 14.32 27.15
C GLY A 5 39.19 15.19 26.10
N ALA A 6 38.63 14.57 25.06
CA ALA A 6 37.74 15.25 24.13
C ALA A 6 36.35 15.35 24.77
N PHE A 7 35.91 16.58 25.08
CA PHE A 7 34.58 16.85 25.62
C PHE A 7 33.55 16.77 24.48
N MET A 8 32.81 15.66 24.39
CA MET A 8 31.65 15.55 23.49
C MET A 8 30.41 16.13 24.19
N GLY A 9 30.18 17.43 24.03
CA GLY A 9 28.94 18.08 24.46
C GLY A 9 27.76 17.71 23.54
N PRO A 10 26.49 17.86 24.00
CA PRO A 10 25.31 17.55 23.21
C PRO A 10 25.20 18.50 22.00
N SER A 11 25.05 17.91 20.81
CA SER A 11 24.90 18.64 19.56
C SER A 11 23.51 19.28 19.48
N PHE A 12 23.43 20.61 19.58
CA PHE A 12 22.20 21.36 19.30
C PHE A 12 22.17 21.76 17.82
N VAL A 13 21.09 21.42 17.11
CA VAL A 13 20.85 21.90 15.74
C VAL A 13 20.56 23.40 15.80
N LYS A 14 21.46 24.22 15.25
CA LYS A 14 21.39 25.70 15.32
C LYS A 14 20.52 26.35 14.24
N SER A 15 20.28 25.65 13.14
CA SER A 15 19.53 26.13 11.99
C SER A 15 19.10 24.93 11.15
N LEU A 16 17.87 24.97 10.62
CA LEU A 16 17.31 23.97 9.72
C LEU A 16 16.80 24.72 8.49
N ASN A 17 17.48 24.53 7.36
CA ASN A 17 17.08 25.14 6.10
C ASN A 17 16.15 24.19 5.34
N ASN A 18 14.89 24.60 5.19
CA ASN A 18 13.86 23.84 4.46
C ASN A 18 13.78 24.21 2.96
N ILE A 19 14.72 25.01 2.44
CA ILE A 19 14.80 25.28 1.01
C ILE A 19 15.62 24.17 0.37
N HIS A 20 14.94 23.30 -0.38
CA HIS A 20 15.54 22.14 -1.05
C HIS A 20 15.94 22.51 -2.48
N SER A 21 17.25 22.63 -2.75
CA SER A 21 17.82 22.74 -4.10
C SER A 21 18.38 21.40 -4.61
N CYS A 22 18.18 20.31 -3.86
CA CYS A 22 18.68 18.98 -4.19
C CYS A 22 17.90 18.41 -5.39
N GLY A 23 18.59 18.19 -6.51
CA GLY A 23 18.07 17.35 -7.58
C GLY A 23 17.80 15.94 -7.08
N CYS A 24 16.98 15.17 -7.79
CA CYS A 24 16.78 13.74 -7.54
C CYS A 24 18.04 12.91 -7.92
N ASP A 25 19.24 13.43 -7.62
CA ASP A 25 20.52 12.97 -8.16
C ASP A 25 20.96 11.65 -7.50
N ILE A 26 20.40 11.33 -6.33
CA ILE A 26 20.60 10.05 -5.67
C ILE A 26 19.63 9.03 -6.28
N MET A 27 20.08 8.37 -7.34
CA MET A 27 19.42 7.19 -7.91
C MET A 27 19.56 6.01 -6.95
N SER A 28 18.45 5.51 -6.43
CA SER A 28 18.46 4.44 -5.44
C SER A 28 18.47 3.02 -6.05
N ASP A 29 18.87 2.85 -7.31
CA ASP A 29 18.74 1.57 -8.04
C ASP A 29 19.32 0.38 -7.25
N ARG A 30 20.29 0.64 -6.35
CA ARG A 30 20.84 -0.27 -5.35
C ARG A 30 21.15 0.36 -3.99
N HIS A 31 20.53 1.48 -3.61
CA HIS A 31 20.86 2.08 -2.32
C HIS A 31 20.27 1.23 -1.18
N PRO A 32 21.08 0.70 -0.23
CA PRO A 32 20.59 -0.12 0.89
C PRO A 32 19.63 0.62 1.86
N ARG A 33 19.35 1.92 1.62
CA ARG A 33 18.46 2.75 2.43
C ARG A 33 17.02 2.84 1.86
N THR A 34 16.76 2.37 0.64
CA THR A 34 15.43 2.44 -0.01
C THR A 34 14.78 1.07 -0.15
N SER A 35 14.75 0.30 0.95
CA SER A 35 13.99 -0.96 0.98
C SER A 35 12.49 -0.69 0.81
N LYS A 36 11.74 -1.71 0.35
CA LYS A 36 10.25 -1.66 0.30
C LYS A 36 9.64 -1.22 1.64
N LYS A 37 10.25 -1.65 2.76
CA LYS A 37 9.85 -1.28 4.12
C LYS A 37 10.09 0.21 4.41
N TRP A 38 11.21 0.76 3.96
CA TRP A 38 11.47 2.19 4.11
C TRP A 38 10.48 3.03 3.30
N VAL A 39 10.24 2.67 2.03
CA VAL A 39 9.24 3.34 1.18
C VAL A 39 7.87 3.28 1.84
N ALA A 40 7.44 2.09 2.31
CA ALA A 40 6.19 1.91 3.02
C ALA A 40 6.05 2.86 4.21
N ASN A 41 7.07 2.97 5.05
CA ASN A 41 7.07 3.88 6.20
C ASN A 41 6.97 5.35 5.78
N ALA A 42 7.70 5.75 4.73
CA ALA A 42 7.70 7.12 4.22
C ALA A 42 6.33 7.54 3.65
N VAL A 43 5.59 6.62 3.03
CA VAL A 43 4.30 6.91 2.39
C VAL A 43 3.07 6.54 3.23
N LYS A 44 3.25 5.86 4.37
CA LYS A 44 2.15 5.29 5.17
C LYS A 44 1.09 6.32 5.54
N GLY A 45 1.49 7.46 6.10
CA GLY A 45 0.55 8.51 6.51
C GLY A 45 -0.32 8.99 5.35
N LYS A 46 0.31 9.35 4.23
CA LYS A 46 -0.40 9.79 3.01
C LYS A 46 -1.32 8.72 2.43
N LEU A 47 -0.97 7.44 2.54
CA LEU A 47 -1.81 6.34 2.07
C LEU A 47 -3.04 6.10 2.94
N VAL A 48 -2.92 6.31 4.26
CA VAL A 48 -4.05 6.24 5.19
C VAL A 48 -5.05 7.36 4.88
N ASP A 49 -4.55 8.58 4.66
CA ASP A 49 -5.41 9.75 4.38
C ASP A 49 -5.98 9.73 2.95
N LYS A 50 -5.17 9.26 1.98
CA LYS A 50 -5.54 9.16 0.55
C LYS A 50 -5.20 7.76 0.03
N PRO A 51 -6.11 6.78 0.14
CA PRO A 51 -5.90 5.43 -0.41
C PRO A 51 -5.63 5.39 -1.93
N THR A 52 -6.10 6.41 -2.65
CA THR A 52 -5.90 6.59 -4.10
C THR A 52 -4.53 7.16 -4.47
N TYR A 53 -3.64 7.42 -3.50
CA TYR A 53 -2.29 7.93 -3.71
C TYR A 53 -1.50 7.03 -4.65
N ARG A 54 -1.04 7.58 -5.77
CA ARG A 54 -0.45 6.81 -6.89
C ARG A 54 1.06 6.65 -6.70
N ALA A 55 1.61 5.55 -7.19
CA ALA A 55 3.06 5.30 -7.14
C ALA A 55 3.89 6.38 -7.85
N SER A 56 3.37 6.99 -8.93
CA SER A 56 4.02 8.14 -9.58
C SER A 56 4.05 9.40 -8.70
N GLU A 57 2.98 9.65 -7.94
CA GLU A 57 2.94 10.74 -6.96
C GLU A 57 3.92 10.45 -5.82
N MET A 58 4.02 9.18 -5.36
CA MET A 58 5.00 8.74 -4.36
C MET A 58 6.44 8.98 -4.81
N MET A 59 6.79 8.68 -6.07
CA MET A 59 8.13 8.92 -6.59
C MET A 59 8.50 10.41 -6.50
N ARG A 60 7.60 11.28 -6.96
CA ARG A 60 7.80 12.74 -6.93
C ARG A 60 7.94 13.24 -5.50
N ASP A 61 7.05 12.80 -4.62
CA ASP A 61 7.04 13.23 -3.23
C ASP A 61 8.25 12.70 -2.46
N ILE A 62 8.70 11.48 -2.73
CA ILE A 62 9.90 10.93 -2.13
C ILE A 62 11.15 11.68 -2.60
N CYS A 63 11.23 12.05 -3.87
CA CYS A 63 12.31 12.92 -4.31
C CYS A 63 12.22 14.31 -3.64
N ARG A 64 11.04 14.93 -3.61
CA ARG A 64 10.87 16.25 -2.99
C ARG A 64 11.22 16.25 -1.49
N ASP A 65 10.74 15.25 -0.76
CA ASP A 65 10.80 15.23 0.71
C ASP A 65 12.14 14.64 1.21
N TYR A 66 12.80 13.78 0.43
CA TYR A 66 14.02 13.07 0.84
C TYR A 66 15.23 13.24 -0.10
N GLY A 67 15.08 13.89 -1.26
CA GLY A 67 16.15 14.07 -2.25
C GLY A 67 16.56 12.78 -2.96
N ILE A 68 15.71 11.75 -2.94
CA ILE A 68 16.02 10.41 -3.46
C ILE A 68 15.08 10.06 -4.62
N SER A 69 15.66 9.63 -5.74
CA SER A 69 14.89 9.03 -6.83
C SER A 69 14.73 7.53 -6.60
N ILE A 70 13.49 7.05 -6.60
CA ILE A 70 13.17 5.63 -6.54
C ILE A 70 12.51 5.17 -7.85
N PRO A 71 12.76 3.94 -8.31
CA PRO A 71 12.06 3.40 -9.47
C PRO A 71 10.59 3.12 -9.13
N TYR A 72 9.73 3.19 -10.14
CA TYR A 72 8.27 2.98 -10.00
C TYR A 72 7.91 1.70 -9.25
N HIS A 73 8.58 0.58 -9.56
CA HIS A 73 8.30 -0.70 -8.92
C HIS A 73 8.55 -0.67 -7.40
N GLN A 74 9.54 0.10 -6.91
CA GLN A 74 9.76 0.25 -5.48
C GLN A 74 8.65 1.07 -4.81
N ALA A 75 8.20 2.14 -5.48
CA ALA A 75 7.04 2.91 -5.01
C ALA A 75 5.79 2.03 -4.93
N TRP A 76 5.54 1.24 -5.97
CA TRP A 76 4.42 0.30 -6.03
C TRP A 76 4.52 -0.76 -4.91
N TRP A 77 5.67 -1.42 -4.74
CA TRP A 77 5.83 -2.40 -3.67
C TRP A 77 5.74 -1.79 -2.27
N GLY A 78 6.23 -0.57 -2.07
CA GLY A 78 6.05 0.15 -0.81
C GLY A 78 4.58 0.41 -0.51
N LYS A 79 3.78 0.76 -1.53
CA LYS A 79 2.32 0.86 -1.42
C LYS A 79 1.69 -0.46 -1.03
N GLU A 80 2.03 -1.56 -1.73
CA GLU A 80 1.47 -2.89 -1.45
C GLU A 80 1.72 -3.34 -0.01
N VAL A 81 2.90 -3.04 0.57
CA VAL A 81 3.20 -3.33 1.97
C VAL A 81 2.26 -2.59 2.92
N VAL A 82 1.97 -1.31 2.65
CA VAL A 82 1.05 -0.51 3.46
C VAL A 82 -0.39 -1.01 3.29
N VAL A 83 -0.83 -1.25 2.05
CA VAL A 83 -2.17 -1.77 1.74
C VAL A 83 -2.39 -3.11 2.42
N SER A 84 -1.44 -4.04 2.33
CA SER A 84 -1.52 -5.34 2.98
C SER A 84 -1.57 -5.22 4.51
N SER A 85 -0.84 -4.27 5.09
CA SER A 85 -0.90 -4.00 6.53
C SER A 85 -2.24 -3.41 6.99
N LEU A 86 -2.98 -2.72 6.12
CA LEU A 86 -4.24 -2.06 6.45
C LEU A 86 -5.46 -2.98 6.20
N TYR A 87 -5.44 -3.73 5.10
CA TYR A 87 -6.61 -4.47 4.62
C TYR A 87 -6.42 -6.00 4.63
N GLY A 88 -5.25 -6.48 5.05
CA GLY A 88 -4.86 -7.88 4.94
C GLY A 88 -4.14 -8.17 3.62
N ASP A 89 -3.42 -9.28 3.59
CA ASP A 89 -2.75 -9.72 2.37
C ASP A 89 -3.72 -10.35 1.37
N PHE A 90 -3.35 -10.24 0.10
CA PHE A 90 -4.15 -10.73 -1.02
C PHE A 90 -4.46 -12.23 -0.93
N ILE A 91 -3.53 -13.05 -0.44
CA ILE A 91 -3.68 -14.52 -0.41
C ILE A 91 -4.74 -14.91 0.62
N THR A 92 -4.64 -14.35 1.82
CA THR A 92 -5.64 -14.59 2.87
C THR A 92 -7.01 -14.05 2.46
N SER A 93 -7.09 -12.86 1.86
CA SER A 93 -8.36 -12.33 1.35
C SER A 93 -8.98 -13.23 0.28
N TYR A 94 -8.17 -13.80 -0.61
CA TYR A 94 -8.63 -14.75 -1.62
C TYR A 94 -9.21 -16.03 -0.99
N HIS A 95 -8.50 -16.63 -0.03
CA HIS A 95 -8.99 -17.83 0.67
C HIS A 95 -10.29 -17.58 1.45
N MET A 96 -10.52 -16.34 1.90
CA MET A 96 -11.76 -15.96 2.58
C MET A 96 -12.98 -15.87 1.66
N LEU A 97 -12.82 -15.84 0.33
CA LEU A 97 -13.95 -15.69 -0.60
C LEU A 97 -14.95 -16.85 -0.50
N HIS A 98 -14.49 -18.08 -0.33
CA HIS A 98 -15.36 -19.24 -0.14
C HIS A 98 -16.21 -19.10 1.14
N TRP A 99 -15.53 -18.83 2.27
CA TRP A 99 -16.19 -18.63 3.55
C TRP A 99 -17.18 -17.45 3.50
N TYR A 100 -16.79 -16.34 2.89
CA TYR A 100 -17.65 -15.17 2.71
C TYR A 100 -18.88 -15.51 1.87
N SER A 101 -18.72 -16.27 0.78
CA SER A 101 -19.82 -16.69 -0.09
C SER A 101 -20.86 -17.50 0.68
N GLU A 102 -20.41 -18.46 1.48
CA GLU A 102 -21.30 -19.27 2.33
C GLU A 102 -22.05 -18.39 3.34
N ARG A 103 -21.36 -17.49 4.05
CA ARG A 103 -22.01 -16.61 5.04
C ARG A 103 -22.98 -15.62 4.41
N ALA A 104 -22.63 -15.07 3.25
CA ALA A 104 -23.50 -14.16 2.50
C ALA A 104 -24.79 -14.86 2.03
N LEU A 105 -24.68 -16.09 1.55
CA LEU A 105 -25.84 -16.91 1.17
C LEU A 105 -26.68 -17.32 2.39
N GLN A 106 -26.07 -17.65 3.53
CA GLN A 106 -26.80 -17.97 4.75
C GLN A 106 -27.63 -16.79 5.28
N SER A 107 -27.05 -15.59 5.27
CA SER A 107 -27.72 -14.36 5.71
C SER A 107 -28.75 -13.83 4.70
N ASN A 108 -28.53 -14.08 3.40
CA ASN A 108 -29.37 -13.59 2.33
C ASN A 108 -29.63 -14.71 1.30
N SER A 109 -30.48 -15.67 1.67
CA SER A 109 -30.69 -16.95 0.95
C SER A 109 -31.14 -16.85 -0.50
N LYS A 110 -31.67 -15.70 -0.94
CA LYS A 110 -32.08 -15.46 -2.33
C LYS A 110 -31.03 -14.69 -3.15
N SER A 111 -29.90 -14.34 -2.55
CA SER A 111 -28.80 -13.70 -3.27
C SER A 111 -28.10 -14.70 -4.18
N VAL A 112 -27.51 -14.21 -5.26
CA VAL A 112 -26.72 -15.00 -6.21
C VAL A 112 -25.26 -14.65 -6.03
N LEU A 113 -24.46 -15.62 -5.59
CA LEU A 113 -23.01 -15.49 -5.48
C LEU A 113 -22.37 -16.60 -6.31
N SER A 114 -21.35 -16.26 -7.11
CA SER A 114 -20.60 -17.23 -7.92
C SER A 114 -19.12 -16.89 -7.86
N LEU A 115 -18.31 -17.83 -7.37
CA LEU A 115 -16.85 -17.77 -7.42
C LEU A 115 -16.37 -18.70 -8.53
N GLU A 116 -15.91 -18.09 -9.62
CA GLU A 116 -15.41 -18.80 -10.79
C GLU A 116 -13.89 -18.94 -10.71
N VAL A 117 -13.45 -20.18 -10.84
CA VAL A 117 -12.04 -20.56 -10.81
C VAL A 117 -11.77 -21.41 -12.06
N ASP A 118 -10.59 -21.25 -12.63
CA ASP A 118 -10.11 -22.12 -13.69
C ASP A 118 -9.98 -23.57 -13.19
N PRO A 119 -10.65 -24.55 -13.80
CA PRO A 119 -10.65 -25.92 -13.28
C PRO A 119 -9.27 -26.59 -13.34
N GLU A 120 -8.44 -26.23 -14.33
CA GLU A 120 -7.11 -26.84 -14.53
C GLU A 120 -6.04 -26.15 -13.68
N THR A 121 -6.01 -24.81 -13.72
CA THR A 121 -4.95 -24.02 -13.07
C THR A 121 -5.32 -23.55 -11.66
N GLN A 122 -6.57 -23.75 -11.25
CA GLN A 122 -7.12 -23.26 -9.98
C GLN A 122 -6.97 -21.74 -9.79
N ARG A 123 -6.85 -20.99 -10.89
CA ARG A 123 -6.71 -19.53 -10.88
C ARG A 123 -8.06 -18.84 -10.82
N PHE A 124 -8.14 -17.79 -10.02
CA PHE A 124 -9.30 -16.89 -9.97
C PHE A 124 -9.68 -16.38 -11.37
N LYS A 125 -10.97 -16.47 -11.71
CA LYS A 125 -11.54 -15.84 -12.92
C LYS A 125 -12.44 -14.68 -12.57
N CYS A 126 -13.46 -14.91 -11.75
CA CYS A 126 -14.48 -13.92 -11.43
C CYS A 126 -15.11 -14.20 -10.07
N PHE A 127 -15.52 -13.15 -9.38
CA PHE A 127 -16.42 -13.27 -8.24
C PHE A 127 -17.64 -12.39 -8.49
N PHE A 128 -18.78 -13.02 -8.74
CA PHE A 128 -20.05 -12.35 -8.96
C PHE A 128 -20.86 -12.35 -7.67
N ILE A 129 -21.43 -11.20 -7.32
CA ILE A 129 -22.35 -11.03 -6.19
C ILE A 129 -23.54 -10.21 -6.67
N CYS A 130 -24.74 -10.73 -6.46
CA CYS A 130 -25.99 -10.00 -6.63
C CYS A 130 -26.89 -10.28 -5.43
N PHE A 131 -27.03 -9.29 -4.55
CA PHE A 131 -27.92 -9.43 -3.40
C PHE A 131 -29.37 -9.42 -3.83
N GLN A 132 -30.21 -10.20 -3.14
CA GLN A 132 -31.65 -10.26 -3.43
C GLN A 132 -32.30 -8.88 -3.46
N ALA A 133 -31.94 -8.00 -2.52
CA ALA A 133 -32.46 -6.63 -2.47
C ALA A 133 -32.13 -5.87 -3.76
N SER A 134 -30.86 -5.92 -4.20
CA SER A 134 -30.43 -5.28 -5.44
C SER A 134 -31.15 -5.84 -6.67
N ALA A 135 -31.32 -7.15 -6.75
CA ALA A 135 -32.04 -7.79 -7.85
C ALA A 135 -33.53 -7.44 -7.88
N TYR A 136 -34.16 -7.34 -6.71
CA TYR A 136 -35.57 -6.99 -6.57
C TYR A 136 -35.83 -5.55 -7.00
N GLU A 137 -35.09 -4.59 -6.45
CA GLU A 137 -35.26 -3.17 -6.76
C GLU A 137 -35.00 -2.86 -8.23
N PHE A 138 -33.99 -3.51 -8.83
CA PHE A 138 -33.75 -3.37 -10.27
C PHE A 138 -34.94 -3.82 -11.12
N LYS A 139 -35.61 -4.91 -10.75
CA LYS A 139 -36.80 -5.41 -11.46
C LYS A 139 -38.04 -4.53 -11.26
N VAL A 140 -38.15 -3.83 -10.14
CA VAL A 140 -39.28 -2.96 -9.84
C VAL A 140 -39.12 -1.58 -10.47
N GLY A 141 -37.89 -1.07 -10.53
CA GLY A 141 -37.56 0.25 -11.07
C GLY A 141 -37.33 0.33 -12.57
N CYS A 142 -37.31 -0.79 -13.29
CA CYS A 142 -37.21 -0.89 -14.75
C CYS A 142 -38.52 -1.39 -15.34
#